data_AF-A0A920TXH3-F1
#
_entry.id   AF-A0A920TXH3-F1
#
_cell.length_a   1.000
_cell.length_b   1.000
_cell.length_c   1.000
_cell.angle_alpha   90.00
_cell.angle_beta   90.00
_cell.angle_gamma   90.00
#
_symmetry.space_group_name_H-M   'P 1'
#
loop_
_entity.id
_entity.type
_entity.pdbx_description
1 polymer ?
#
loop_
_entity_poly.entity_id
_entity_poly.type
_entity_poly.pdbx_seq_one_letter_code
_entity_poly.pdbx_strand_id
1 'polypeptide(L)'
;MAKIISEIDALISFAEVAHQKNYCHPKILEDSCLDITNGRHPLIEQIDPGNRFIPNDTFLDAHDSQIMIITGPNMAGKSTYLRQVALICLMAKLVVLSR
;
A
#
# COMPACT_ATOMS: atom_id res chain seq x y z
N MET A 1 20.63 10.83 22.29
CA MET A 1 19.66 11.93 22.05
C MET A 1 19.26 12.02 20.58
N ALA A 2 20.21 12.12 19.63
CA ALA A 2 19.91 12.20 18.20
C ALA A 2 19.03 11.05 17.65
N LYS A 3 19.28 9.80 18.08
CA LYS A 3 18.49 8.63 17.65
C LYS A 3 16.99 8.74 17.99
N ILE A 4 16.67 9.14 19.22
CA ILE A 4 15.28 9.30 19.67
C ILE A 4 14.60 10.43 18.88
N ILE A 5 15.32 11.53 18.64
CA ILE A 5 14.80 12.65 17.85
C ILE A 5 14.51 12.20 16.41
N SER A 6 15.40 11.43 15.78
CA SER A 6 15.17 10.92 14.42
C SER A 6 14.02 9.93 14.33
N GLU A 7 13.81 9.10 15.37
CA GLU A 7 12.68 8.17 15.41
C GLU A 7 11.35 8.93 15.51
N ILE A 8 11.29 9.95 16.37
CA ILE A 8 10.10 10.80 16.50
C ILE A 8 9.81 11.55 15.20
N ASP A 9 10.83 12.12 14.55
CA ASP A 9 10.69 12.84 13.29
C ASP A 9 10.13 11.95 12.16
N ALA A 10 10.64 10.72 12.05
CA ALA A 10 10.13 9.74 11.11
C ALA A 10 8.67 9.35 11.39
N LEU A 11 8.31 9.11 12.65
CA LEU A 11 6.94 8.75 13.04
C LEU A 11 5.95 9.89 12.79
N ILE A 12 6.34 11.15 13.06
CA ILE A 12 5.52 12.32 12.75
C ILE A 12 5.33 12.45 11.24
N SER A 13 6.40 12.27 10.46
CA SER A 13 6.32 12.29 8.99
C SER A 13 5.35 11.25 8.45
N PHE A 14 5.35 10.03 9.01
CA PHE A 14 4.39 8.99 8.62
C PHE A 14 2.95 9.36 9.01
N ALA A 15 2.73 9.89 10.20
CA ALA A 15 1.41 10.30 10.67
C ALA A 15 0.82 11.43 9.81
N GLU A 16 1.64 12.41 9.43
CA GLU A 16 1.25 13.51 8.55
C GLU A 16 0.80 13.00 7.18
N VAL A 17 1.62 12.14 6.55
CA VAL A 17 1.28 11.54 5.25
C VAL A 17 0.01 10.70 5.35
N ALA A 18 -0.13 9.89 6.40
CA ALA A 18 -1.32 9.06 6.59
C ALA A 18 -2.60 9.91 6.71
N HIS A 19 -2.53 11.01 7.45
CA HIS A 19 -3.65 11.94 7.59
C HIS A 19 -4.00 12.64 6.27
N GLN A 20 -3.01 13.25 5.61
CA GLN A 20 -3.22 14.01 4.37
C GLN A 20 -3.72 13.13 3.23
N LYS A 21 -3.27 11.87 3.16
CA LYS A 21 -3.61 10.94 2.07
C LYS A 21 -4.76 9.99 2.41
N ASN A 22 -5.33 10.10 3.61
CA ASN A 22 -6.38 9.21 4.11
C ASN A 22 -5.94 7.73 4.03
N TYR A 23 -4.76 7.42 4.55
CA TYR A 23 -4.27 6.05 4.67
C TYR A 23 -4.74 5.43 5.98
N CYS A 24 -4.91 4.11 5.96
CA CYS A 24 -5.23 3.33 7.14
C CYS A 24 -3.98 2.69 7.73
N HIS A 25 -4.03 2.39 9.03
CA HIS A 25 -3.01 1.56 9.66
C HIS A 25 -3.22 0.10 9.22
N PRO A 26 -2.22 -0.57 8.62
CA PRO A 26 -2.37 -1.95 8.18
C PRO A 26 -2.46 -2.92 9.36
N LYS A 27 -3.23 -4.00 9.21
CA LYS A 27 -3.25 -5.10 10.19
C LYS A 27 -2.21 -6.14 9.78
N ILE A 28 -1.24 -6.39 10.65
CA ILE A 28 -0.27 -7.46 10.45
C ILE A 28 -0.80 -8.73 11.08
N LEU A 29 -0.87 -9.78 10.27
CA LEU A 29 -1.27 -11.12 10.67
C LEU A 29 -0.03 -12.02 10.64
N GLU A 30 -0.04 -13.08 11.46
CA GLU A 30 0.94 -14.16 11.38
C GLU A 30 0.63 -15.12 10.22
N ASP A 31 -0.65 -15.20 9.86
CA ASP A 31 -1.11 -16.00 8.73
C ASP A 31 -0.66 -15.42 7.38
N SER A 32 -0.49 -16.30 6.40
CA SER A 32 -0.10 -15.94 5.03
C SER A 32 -1.30 -15.45 4.21
N CYS A 33 -1.87 -14.32 4.61
CA CYS A 33 -2.99 -13.66 3.95
C CYS A 33 -2.63 -12.21 3.57
N LEU A 34 -2.98 -11.83 2.35
CA LEU A 34 -2.94 -10.46 1.85
C LEU A 34 -4.35 -10.04 1.45
N ASP A 35 -4.91 -9.11 2.22
CA ASP A 35 -6.20 -8.50 1.93
C ASP A 35 -6.05 -6.98 1.86
N ILE A 36 -6.22 -6.43 0.65
CA ILE A 36 -6.19 -5.00 0.38
C ILE A 36 -7.56 -4.62 -0.17
N THR A 37 -8.34 -3.87 0.59
CA THR A 37 -9.61 -3.30 0.15
C THR A 37 -9.44 -1.84 -0.28
N ASN A 38 -10.01 -1.45 -1.41
CA ASN A 38 -9.91 -0.13 -2.01
C ASN A 38 -8.46 0.39 -2.10
N GLY A 39 -7.52 -0.49 -2.50
CA GLY A 39 -6.11 -0.15 -2.62
C GLY A 39 -5.88 0.94 -3.67
N ARG A 40 -5.03 1.91 -3.35
CA ARG A 40 -4.66 3.03 -4.25
C ARG A 40 -3.16 3.06 -4.47
N HIS A 41 -2.73 3.37 -5.70
CA HIS A 41 -1.31 3.47 -6.00
C HIS A 41 -0.73 4.77 -5.42
N PRO A 42 0.21 4.72 -4.45
CA PRO A 42 0.64 5.90 -3.67
C PRO A 42 1.16 7.08 -4.50
N LEU A 43 1.82 6.79 -5.63
CA LEU A 43 2.30 7.81 -6.56
C LEU A 43 1.26 8.25 -7.60
N ILE A 44 0.62 7.31 -8.30
CA ILE A 44 -0.24 7.63 -9.45
C ILE A 44 -1.47 8.44 -9.03
N GLU A 45 -2.06 8.17 -7.87
CA GLU A 45 -3.21 8.95 -7.38
C GLU A 45 -2.89 10.44 -7.15
N GLN A 46 -1.60 10.80 -7.06
CA GLN A 46 -1.15 12.17 -6.80
C GLN A 46 -0.87 12.94 -8.10
N ILE A 47 -0.65 12.26 -9.22
CA ILE A 47 -0.23 12.87 -10.47
C ILE A 47 -1.40 13.53 -11.21
N ASP A 48 -2.62 13.00 -11.04
CA ASP A 48 -3.80 13.52 -11.72
C ASP A 48 -4.98 13.71 -10.73
N PRO A 49 -5.00 14.84 -9.98
CA PRO A 49 -6.07 15.12 -9.02
C PRO A 49 -7.46 15.31 -9.66
N GLY A 50 -7.49 15.62 -10.95
CA GLY A 50 -8.73 15.85 -11.72
C GLY A 50 -9.37 14.55 -12.22
N ASN A 51 -8.59 13.48 -12.34
CA ASN A 51 -9.05 12.19 -12.81
C ASN A 51 -9.06 11.19 -11.65
N ARG A 52 -10.26 10.78 -11.24
CA ARG A 52 -10.44 9.95 -10.04
C ARG A 52 -9.74 8.60 -10.24
N PHE A 53 -8.60 8.40 -9.56
CA PHE A 53 -7.94 7.09 -9.52
C PHE A 53 -8.94 6.04 -9.04
N ILE A 54 -9.08 4.95 -9.81
CA ILE A 54 -10.00 3.87 -9.48
C ILE A 54 -9.26 2.90 -8.54
N PRO A 55 -9.69 2.77 -7.27
CA PRO A 55 -9.06 1.85 -6.34
C PRO A 55 -9.32 0.40 -6.75
N ASN A 56 -8.44 -0.51 -6.32
CA ASN A 56 -8.53 -1.94 -6.65
C ASN A 56 -8.38 -2.79 -5.39
N ASP A 57 -9.19 -3.83 -5.31
CA ASP A 57 -9.07 -4.85 -4.27
C ASP A 57 -7.99 -5.87 -4.62
N THR A 58 -7.41 -6.52 -3.62
CA THR A 58 -6.45 -7.61 -3.78
C THR A 58 -6.64 -8.60 -2.67
N PHE A 59 -6.86 -9.86 -3.03
CA PHE A 59 -6.92 -10.96 -2.08
C PHE A 59 -5.96 -12.06 -2.54
N LEU A 60 -5.06 -12.48 -1.66
CA LEU A 60 -4.21 -13.65 -1.83
C LEU A 60 -4.12 -14.37 -0.48
N ASP A 61 -4.13 -15.69 -0.49
CA ASP A 61 -3.93 -16.51 0.69
C ASP A 61 -3.05 -17.72 0.39
N ALA A 62 -2.71 -18.49 1.43
CA ALA A 62 -1.91 -19.69 1.30
C ALA A 62 -2.70 -20.94 0.88
N HIS A 63 -4.02 -20.88 0.71
CA HIS A 63 -4.85 -22.08 0.53
C HIS A 63 -5.48 -22.15 -0.87
N ASP A 64 -6.26 -21.12 -1.23
CA ASP A 64 -7.11 -21.12 -2.41
C ASP A 64 -6.62 -20.13 -3.48
N SER A 65 -5.96 -19.04 -3.08
CA SER A 65 -5.63 -17.90 -3.95
C SER A 65 -4.15 -17.49 -3.84
N GLN A 66 -3.23 -18.44 -4.02
CA GLN A 66 -1.79 -18.16 -3.94
C GLN A 66 -1.25 -17.37 -5.15
N ILE A 67 -1.85 -17.56 -6.33
CA ILE A 67 -1.37 -17.01 -7.60
C ILE A 67 -2.51 -16.30 -8.31
N MET A 68 -2.27 -15.05 -8.71
CA MET A 68 -3.19 -14.26 -9.53
C MET A 68 -2.67 -14.14 -10.96
N ILE A 69 -3.46 -14.59 -11.92
CA ILE A 69 -3.18 -14.42 -13.36
C ILE A 69 -3.97 -13.22 -13.86
N ILE A 70 -3.26 -12.18 -14.31
CA ILE A 70 -3.88 -10.92 -14.78
C ILE A 70 -3.71 -10.80 -16.29
N THR A 71 -4.84 -10.78 -17.02
CA THR A 71 -4.89 -10.62 -18.47
C THR A 71 -5.54 -9.30 -18.89
N GLY A 72 -5.36 -8.88 -20.13
CA GLY A 72 -6.04 -7.72 -20.71
C GLY A 72 -5.15 -6.89 -21.62
N PRO A 73 -5.70 -5.91 -22.36
CA PRO A 73 -4.97 -5.12 -23.34
C PRO A 73 -3.88 -4.26 -22.70
N ASN A 74 -2.85 -3.90 -23.48
CA ASN A 74 -1.81 -2.98 -23.02
C ASN A 74 -2.44 -1.64 -22.58
N MET A 75 -1.83 -0.99 -21.58
CA MET A 75 -2.32 0.25 -20.95
C MET A 75 -3.61 0.14 -20.11
N ALA A 76 -4.19 -1.05 -19.91
CA ALA A 76 -5.33 -1.26 -19.01
C ALA A 76 -5.00 -1.19 -17.50
N GLY A 77 -3.92 -0.51 -17.11
CA GLY A 77 -3.55 -0.36 -15.69
C GLY A 77 -2.94 -1.60 -15.02
N LYS A 78 -2.76 -2.73 -15.70
CA LYS A 78 -2.20 -3.98 -15.12
C LYS A 78 -0.87 -3.79 -14.38
N SER A 79 0.10 -3.11 -15.01
CA SER A 79 1.40 -2.83 -14.36
C SER A 79 1.31 -1.79 -13.24
N THR A 80 0.27 -0.95 -13.25
CA THR A 80 -0.02 -0.02 -12.15
C THR A 80 -0.58 -0.80 -10.96
N TYR A 81 -1.53 -1.70 -11.19
CA TYR A 81 -2.08 -2.57 -10.16
C TYR A 81 -0.99 -3.43 -9.48
N LEU A 82 -0.16 -4.13 -10.25
CA LEU A 82 0.91 -4.97 -9.70
C LEU A 82 1.89 -4.17 -8.83
N ARG A 83 2.29 -2.97 -9.29
CA ARG A 83 3.17 -2.09 -8.53
C ARG A 83 2.49 -1.52 -7.29
N GLN A 84 1.20 -1.19 -7.38
CA GLN A 84 0.41 -0.75 -6.23
C GLN A 84 0.43 -1.81 -5.13
N VAL A 85 0.13 -3.06 -5.44
CA VAL A 85 0.12 -4.16 -4.45
C VAL A 85 1.48 -4.29 -3.78
N ALA A 86 2.56 -4.32 -4.56
CA ALA A 86 3.92 -4.41 -4.03
C ALA A 86 4.30 -3.23 -3.14
N LEU A 87 3.95 -2.00 -3.53
CA LEU A 87 4.23 -0.79 -2.77
C LEU A 87 3.44 -0.74 -1.46
N ILE A 88 2.16 -1.11 -1.47
CA ILE A 88 1.34 -1.17 -0.24
C ILE A 88 1.96 -2.17 0.75
N CYS A 89 2.37 -3.35 0.27
CA CYS A 89 3.03 -4.35 1.12
C CYS A 89 4.33 -3.82 1.73
N LEU A 90 5.16 -3.14 0.93
CA LEU A 90 6.41 -2.55 1.39
C LEU A 90 6.17 -1.46 2.44
N MET A 91 5.24 -0.54 2.18
CA MET A 91 4.87 0.52 3.12
C MET A 91 4.35 -0.03 4.44
N ALA A 92 3.53 -1.08 4.39
CA ALA A 92 3.04 -1.74 5.59
C ALA A 92 4.18 -2.30 6.45
N LYS A 93 5.22 -2.90 5.83
CA LYS A 93 6.40 -3.38 6.57
C LYS A 93 7.24 -2.25 7.16
N LEU A 94 7.38 -1.11 6.48
CA LEU A 94 8.15 0.04 6.99
C LEU A 94 7.56 0.60 8.29
N VAL A 95 6.24 0.78 8.35
CA VAL A 95 5.55 1.31 9.54
C VAL A 95 5.59 0.34 10.72
N VAL A 96 5.69 -0.97 10.46
CA VAL A 96 5.76 -2.00 11.50
C VAL A 96 7.15 -2.10 12.10
N LEU A 97 8.19 -1.97 11.28
CA LEU A 97 9.59 -2.03 11.72
C LEU A 97 10.04 -0.78 12.48
N SER A 98 9.29 0.32 12.44
CA SER A 98 9.55 1.52 13.24
C SER A 98 9.00 1.45 14.68
N ARG A 99 8.60 0.26 15.15
CA ARG A 99 8.31 -0.05 16.56
C ARG A 99 9.54 -0.66 17.23
#